data_AF-A0A2N3C9W8-F1
#
_entry.id   AF-A0A2N3C9W8-F1
#
_cell.length_a   1.000
_cell.length_b   1.000
_cell.length_c   1.000
_cell.angle_alpha   90.00
_cell.angle_beta   90.00
_cell.angle_gamma   90.00
#
_symmetry.space_group_name_H-M   'P 1'
#
loop_
_entity.id
_entity.type
_entity.pdbx_description
1 polymer ?
#
loop_
_entity_poly.entity_id
_entity_poly.type
_entity_poly.pdbx_seq_one_letter_code
_entity_poly.pdbx_strand_id
1 'polypeptide(L)'
;MNRPVVYFDQNMLIEPIEALLTSKNFEAWKRDVIIAYSDETITEVIRSAGLEDRILDNLDKFDTIRLFRELINFKQTNRFLCQSQKPRQRFDELKNNPWFMSFELNGLAHLHKIFGGDKDRSHNDISSEQLTKLKNVLSTELKNLGMTEEGIDPILGLLPQQAVHIDESLFGPKESNSTPALEFKKILSVDAQKLNAITDNDIIEQVWELIRNSSKNSIYSEIHDLFPKSGKNPITGDPFTIPEIANNLMLTLNMIGYYPDRKLHKPQQFTASASDLGHAAWGTLCSAVVTRDGRFRQRLKATYQYLKLETCIFDIDLSNGFELVDFWVPETQSS
;
A
#
# COMPACT_ATOMS: atom_id res chain seq x y z
N MET A 1 13.47 -21.80 -6.72
CA MET A 1 13.64 -21.55 -5.27
C MET A 1 12.64 -22.43 -4.54
N ASN A 2 13.07 -23.27 -3.59
CA ASN A 2 12.21 -24.28 -2.95
C ASN A 2 11.74 -23.86 -1.54
N ARG A 3 11.97 -22.59 -1.14
CA ARG A 3 11.60 -22.04 0.16
C ARG A 3 10.47 -21.03 -0.02
N PRO A 4 9.42 -21.03 0.83
CA PRO A 4 8.40 -20.00 0.80
C PRO A 4 9.00 -18.62 1.05
N VAL A 5 8.48 -17.64 0.31
CA VAL A 5 8.79 -16.23 0.49
C VAL A 5 7.68 -15.62 1.33
N VAL A 6 8.03 -15.03 2.46
CA VAL A 6 7.07 -14.47 3.42
C VAL A 6 7.30 -12.97 3.56
N TYR A 7 6.23 -12.19 3.41
CA TYR A 7 6.25 -10.76 3.56
C TYR A 7 5.74 -10.36 4.96
N PHE A 8 6.54 -9.56 5.67
CA PHE A 8 6.17 -9.04 6.98
C PHE A 8 5.63 -7.61 6.85
N ASP A 9 4.46 -7.40 7.45
CA ASP A 9 3.93 -6.07 7.72
C ASP A 9 4.75 -5.34 8.81
N GLN A 10 4.65 -4.01 8.89
CA GLN A 10 5.40 -3.16 9.83
C GLN A 10 5.30 -3.66 11.27
N ASN A 11 4.10 -4.03 11.70
CA ASN A 11 3.83 -4.45 13.09
C ASN A 11 4.53 -5.76 13.47
N MET A 12 5.12 -6.47 12.51
CA MET A 12 5.92 -7.67 12.73
C MET A 12 7.39 -7.38 13.05
N LEU A 13 7.88 -6.17 12.76
CA LEU A 13 9.32 -5.90 12.69
C LEU A 13 10.02 -5.64 14.04
N ILE A 14 9.27 -5.58 15.14
CA ILE A 14 9.81 -5.32 16.48
C ILE A 14 9.49 -6.49 17.43
N GLU A 15 8.41 -6.40 18.20
CA GLU A 15 8.08 -7.40 19.23
C GLU A 15 7.87 -8.80 18.63
N PRO A 16 7.13 -8.97 17.50
CA PRO A 16 6.94 -10.30 16.92
C PRO A 16 8.20 -10.98 16.42
N ILE A 17 9.05 -10.28 15.67
CA ILE A 17 10.29 -10.88 15.16
C ILE A 17 11.20 -11.26 16.31
N GLU A 18 11.22 -10.51 17.42
CA GLU A 18 12.00 -10.87 18.62
C GLU A 18 11.45 -12.10 19.34
N ALA A 19 10.13 -12.21 19.43
CA ALA A 19 9.50 -13.43 19.90
C ALA A 19 9.87 -14.63 19.01
N LEU A 20 9.92 -14.45 17.68
CA LEU A 20 10.39 -15.49 16.76
C LEU A 20 11.84 -15.87 17.04
N LEU A 21 12.75 -14.89 17.15
CA LEU A 21 14.18 -15.10 17.39
C LEU A 21 14.47 -15.87 18.69
N THR A 22 13.61 -15.72 19.70
CA THR A 22 13.74 -16.42 20.99
C THR A 22 12.90 -17.70 21.09
N SER A 23 12.07 -17.98 20.09
CA SER A 23 11.21 -19.16 20.07
C SER A 23 11.93 -20.43 19.63
N LYS A 24 11.34 -21.58 19.96
CA LYS A 24 11.72 -22.91 19.44
C LYS A 24 11.66 -22.99 17.89
N ASN A 25 10.95 -22.09 17.24
CA ASN A 25 10.70 -22.10 15.79
C ASN A 25 11.79 -21.35 14.99
N PHE A 26 12.67 -20.59 15.64
CA PHE A 26 13.65 -19.74 14.96
C PHE A 26 14.52 -20.49 13.96
N GLU A 27 15.12 -21.62 14.36
CA GLU A 27 16.03 -22.37 13.48
C GLU A 27 15.33 -22.95 12.24
N ALA A 28 14.05 -23.34 12.38
CA ALA A 28 13.24 -23.77 11.25
C ALA A 28 12.97 -22.59 10.30
N TRP A 29 12.55 -21.44 10.82
CA TRP A 29 12.33 -20.23 10.02
C TRP A 29 13.58 -19.78 9.27
N LYS A 30 14.72 -19.72 9.97
CA LYS A 30 16.00 -19.33 9.38
C LYS A 30 16.42 -20.24 8.23
N ARG A 31 16.19 -21.56 8.35
CA ARG A 31 16.54 -22.56 7.33
C ARG A 31 15.55 -22.60 6.17
N ASP A 32 14.26 -22.48 6.46
CA ASP A 32 13.19 -22.88 5.54
C ASP A 32 12.44 -21.68 4.92
N VAL A 33 12.52 -20.48 5.50
CA VAL A 33 11.74 -19.29 5.06
C VAL A 33 12.64 -18.17 4.58
N ILE A 34 12.30 -17.53 3.46
CA ILE A 34 12.95 -16.29 3.00
C ILE A 34 12.04 -15.11 3.36
N ILE A 35 12.58 -14.10 4.03
CA ILE A 35 11.82 -12.88 4.36
C ILE A 35 11.92 -11.90 3.19
N ALA A 36 10.79 -11.54 2.63
CA ALA A 36 10.69 -10.46 1.66
C ALA A 36 10.51 -9.11 2.35
N TYR A 37 11.12 -8.08 1.77
CA TYR A 37 10.88 -6.68 2.13
C TYR A 37 10.81 -5.82 0.86
N SER A 38 10.25 -4.62 0.98
CA SER A 38 10.21 -3.64 -0.10
C SER A 38 10.80 -2.30 0.33
N ASP A 39 10.85 -1.33 -0.57
CA ASP A 39 11.22 0.04 -0.21
C ASP A 39 10.20 0.67 0.76
N GLU A 40 8.94 0.21 0.78
CA GLU A 40 7.96 0.63 1.80
C GLU A 40 8.40 0.17 3.20
N THR A 41 8.79 -1.10 3.34
CA THR A 41 9.32 -1.66 4.58
C THR A 41 10.50 -0.83 5.10
N ILE A 42 11.46 -0.48 4.23
CA ILE A 42 12.63 0.30 4.63
C ILE A 42 12.25 1.74 5.00
N THR A 43 11.29 2.34 4.29
CA THR A 43 10.78 3.69 4.59
C THR A 43 10.12 3.73 5.97
N GLU A 44 9.44 2.67 6.40
CA GLU A 44 8.93 2.53 7.76
C GLU A 44 10.03 2.35 8.80
N VAL A 45 11.07 1.58 8.49
CA VAL A 45 12.25 1.48 9.37
C VAL A 45 12.86 2.85 9.59
N ILE A 46 13.08 3.65 8.53
CA ILE A 46 13.59 5.03 8.63
C ILE A 46 12.67 5.91 9.49
N ARG A 47 11.35 5.72 9.41
CA ARG A 47 10.37 6.47 10.23
C ARG A 47 10.32 6.02 11.70
N SER A 48 10.91 4.88 12.05
CA SER A 48 10.82 4.27 13.38
C SER A 48 11.80 4.85 14.41
N ALA A 49 12.45 5.97 14.11
CA ALA A 49 13.33 6.81 14.94
C ALA A 49 13.75 6.22 16.30
N GLY A 50 14.99 5.72 16.38
CA GLY A 50 15.59 5.11 17.57
C GLY A 50 15.44 3.59 17.64
N LEU A 51 14.78 2.96 16.68
CA LEU A 51 14.59 1.50 16.58
C LEU A 51 15.19 0.90 15.31
N GLU A 52 15.82 1.70 14.45
CA GLU A 52 16.28 1.31 13.12
C GLU A 52 17.28 0.17 13.20
N ASP A 53 18.35 0.34 13.97
CA ASP A 53 19.39 -0.68 14.12
C ASP A 53 18.84 -1.98 14.72
N ARG A 54 17.92 -1.86 15.68
CA ARG A 54 17.27 -3.01 16.31
C ARG A 54 16.45 -3.82 15.29
N ILE A 55 15.67 -3.14 14.46
CA ILE A 55 14.88 -3.80 13.41
C ILE A 55 15.80 -4.45 12.36
N LEU A 56 16.81 -3.71 11.89
CA LEU A 56 17.75 -4.20 10.89
C LEU A 56 18.56 -5.40 11.39
N ASP A 57 19.02 -5.38 12.65
CA ASP A 57 19.75 -6.49 13.26
C ASP A 57 18.91 -7.77 13.37
N ASN A 58 17.61 -7.61 13.64
CA ASN A 58 16.67 -8.72 13.67
C ASN A 58 16.47 -9.32 12.27
N LEU A 59 16.27 -8.49 11.25
CA LEU A 59 16.10 -8.94 9.87
C LEU A 59 17.38 -9.56 9.28
N ASP A 60 18.56 -9.08 9.68
CA ASP A 60 19.84 -9.59 9.19
C ASP A 60 20.10 -11.05 9.61
N LYS A 61 19.36 -11.57 10.60
CA LYS A 61 19.39 -12.99 11.02
C LYS A 61 18.77 -13.96 10.01
N PHE A 62 18.02 -13.44 9.03
CA PHE A 62 17.33 -14.23 8.02
C PHE A 62 17.95 -14.06 6.63
N ASP A 63 17.66 -15.01 5.76
CA ASP A 63 17.81 -14.81 4.32
C ASP A 63 16.70 -13.89 3.86
N THR A 64 17.09 -12.82 3.17
CA THR A 64 16.18 -11.77 2.75
C THR A 64 16.25 -11.51 1.26
N ILE A 65 15.09 -11.14 0.70
CA ILE A 65 14.99 -10.65 -0.67
C ILE A 65 14.25 -9.32 -0.69
N ARG A 66 14.74 -8.40 -1.51
CA ARG A 66 14.04 -7.16 -1.82
C ARG A 66 13.11 -7.37 -3.00
N LEU A 67 11.87 -6.91 -2.88
CA LEU A 67 10.89 -6.83 -3.97
C LEU A 67 10.85 -5.40 -4.50
N PHE A 68 10.88 -5.26 -5.83
CA PHE A 68 10.80 -3.96 -6.50
C PHE A 68 10.26 -4.09 -7.93
N ARG A 69 9.79 -2.97 -8.50
CA ARG A 69 9.34 -2.90 -9.89
C ARG A 69 10.54 -2.79 -10.83
N GLU A 70 10.49 -3.49 -11.95
CA GLU A 70 11.47 -3.31 -13.01
C GLU A 70 11.25 -1.95 -13.69
N LEU A 71 12.35 -1.23 -13.91
CA LEU A 71 12.38 -0.02 -14.72
C LEU A 71 13.29 -0.25 -15.93
N ILE A 72 12.78 0.02 -17.14
CA ILE A 72 13.58 0.03 -18.37
C ILE A 72 13.51 1.44 -18.95
N ASN A 73 14.67 2.08 -19.12
CA ASN A 73 14.77 3.47 -19.59
C ASN A 73 13.87 4.42 -18.78
N PHE A 74 13.88 4.27 -17.44
CA PHE A 74 13.06 5.03 -16.48
C PHE A 74 11.54 4.89 -16.64
N LYS A 75 11.07 3.93 -17.45
CA LYS A 75 9.66 3.57 -17.54
C LYS A 75 9.39 2.32 -16.72
N GLN A 76 8.30 2.37 -15.96
CA GLN A 76 7.79 1.19 -15.26
C GLN A 76 7.41 0.13 -16.28
N THR A 77 7.78 -1.12 -15.99
CA THR A 77 7.26 -2.28 -16.70
C THR A 77 6.27 -3.01 -15.82
N ASN A 78 5.51 -3.95 -16.39
CA ASN A 78 4.61 -4.82 -15.65
C ASN A 78 5.33 -5.99 -14.95
N ARG A 79 6.67 -5.94 -14.85
CA ARG A 79 7.48 -6.98 -14.20
C ARG A 79 7.96 -6.51 -12.83
N PHE A 80 7.98 -7.46 -11.91
CA PHE A 80 8.52 -7.30 -10.57
C PHE A 80 9.76 -8.18 -10.45
N LEU A 81 10.78 -7.64 -9.79
CA LEU A 81 12.05 -8.30 -9.59
C LEU A 81 12.21 -8.61 -8.11
N CYS A 82 12.95 -9.68 -7.85
CA CYS A 82 13.47 -9.98 -6.53
C CYS A 82 15.00 -10.01 -6.59
N GLN A 83 15.63 -9.49 -5.54
CA GLN A 83 17.08 -9.48 -5.41
C GLN A 83 17.46 -9.90 -3.99
N SER A 84 18.41 -10.83 -3.86
CA SER A 84 19.04 -11.09 -2.57
C SER A 84 19.86 -9.86 -2.18
N GLN A 85 19.40 -9.14 -1.16
CA GLN A 85 20.00 -7.90 -0.68
C GLN A 85 19.66 -7.77 0.80
N LYS A 86 20.65 -7.46 1.64
CA LYS A 86 20.40 -7.24 3.08
C LYS A 86 19.65 -5.92 3.31
N PRO A 87 18.63 -5.87 4.19
CA PRO A 87 17.85 -4.67 4.49
C PRO A 87 18.72 -3.47 4.89
N ARG A 88 19.78 -3.71 5.67
CA ARG A 88 20.73 -2.67 6.09
C ARG A 88 21.38 -1.94 4.92
N GLN A 89 21.75 -2.67 3.87
CA GLN A 89 22.30 -2.05 2.65
C GLN A 89 21.28 -1.11 2.01
N ARG A 90 20.03 -1.57 1.86
CA ARG A 90 18.98 -0.74 1.26
C ARG A 90 18.61 0.46 2.13
N PHE A 91 18.63 0.29 3.46
CA PHE A 91 18.44 1.39 4.42
C PHE A 91 19.49 2.48 4.23
N ASP A 92 20.77 2.12 4.11
CA ASP A 92 21.85 3.09 3.91
C ASP A 92 21.73 3.83 2.56
N GLU A 93 21.24 3.16 1.51
CA GLU A 93 20.95 3.76 0.20
C GLU A 93 19.78 4.77 0.28
N LEU A 94 18.76 4.48 1.11
CA LEU A 94 17.52 5.25 1.16
C LEU A 94 17.50 6.37 2.19
N LYS A 95 18.17 6.23 3.34
CA LYS A 95 18.06 7.19 4.46
C LYS A 95 18.47 8.62 4.11
N ASN A 96 19.33 8.78 3.10
CA ASN A 96 19.80 10.07 2.61
C ASN A 96 19.04 10.55 1.37
N ASN A 97 18.05 9.79 0.90
CA ASN A 97 17.33 10.07 -0.32
C ASN A 97 16.02 10.84 -0.02
N PRO A 98 15.91 12.12 -0.41
CA PRO A 98 14.74 12.95 -0.08
C PRO A 98 13.45 12.51 -0.77
N TRP A 99 13.53 11.72 -1.86
CA TRP A 99 12.36 11.24 -2.60
C TRP A 99 11.49 10.31 -1.76
N PHE A 100 12.09 9.33 -1.10
CA PHE A 100 11.37 8.26 -0.40
C PHE A 100 10.64 8.77 0.85
N MET A 101 11.13 9.85 1.45
CA MET A 101 10.56 10.42 2.67
C MET A 101 9.53 11.53 2.42
N SER A 102 9.37 12.00 1.17
CA SER A 102 8.50 13.15 0.90
C SER A 102 7.04 12.74 0.73
N PHE A 103 6.22 13.21 1.66
CA PHE A 103 4.77 13.06 1.63
C PHE A 103 4.15 13.61 0.33
N GLU A 104 4.65 14.74 -0.16
CA GLU A 104 4.16 15.38 -1.37
C GLU A 104 4.64 14.65 -2.63
N LEU A 105 5.92 14.25 -2.70
CA LEU A 105 6.44 13.56 -3.89
C LEU A 105 5.81 12.18 -4.07
N ASN A 106 5.38 11.54 -2.98
CA ASN A 106 4.65 10.27 -3.02
C ASN A 106 3.16 10.44 -3.39
N GLY A 107 2.69 11.65 -3.69
CA GLY A 107 1.29 11.92 -4.07
C GLY A 107 0.29 11.73 -2.92
N LEU A 108 0.78 11.54 -1.69
CA LEU A 108 -0.03 11.23 -0.52
C LEU A 108 -0.87 12.41 -0.06
N ALA A 109 -0.48 13.65 -0.37
CA ALA A 109 -1.20 14.85 0.04
C ALA A 109 -2.62 14.95 -0.55
N HIS A 110 -2.79 14.66 -1.85
CA HIS A 110 -4.12 14.64 -2.48
C HIS A 110 -5.01 13.57 -1.83
N LEU A 111 -4.46 12.38 -1.60
CA LEU A 111 -5.20 11.30 -0.96
C LEU A 111 -5.51 11.62 0.52
N HIS A 112 -4.60 12.27 1.24
CA HIS A 112 -4.84 12.70 2.61
C HIS A 112 -6.01 13.69 2.71
N LYS A 113 -6.09 14.63 1.77
CA LYS A 113 -7.19 15.59 1.67
C LYS A 113 -8.54 14.90 1.47
N ILE A 114 -8.61 13.86 0.62
CA ILE A 114 -9.83 13.03 0.41
C ILE A 114 -10.35 12.44 1.73
N PHE A 115 -9.44 12.03 2.62
CA PHE A 115 -9.77 11.49 3.95
C PHE A 115 -9.93 12.56 5.05
N GLY A 116 -9.94 13.84 4.68
CA GLY A 116 -10.17 14.96 5.60
C GLY A 116 -8.92 15.51 6.28
N GLY A 117 -7.74 15.12 5.81
CA GLY A 117 -6.49 15.81 6.08
C GLY A 117 -6.37 17.10 5.28
N ASP A 118 -5.24 17.77 5.43
CA ASP A 118 -4.82 18.89 4.59
C ASP A 118 -5.92 19.92 4.25
N LYS A 119 -6.62 20.38 5.29
CA LYS A 119 -7.85 21.14 5.16
C LYS A 119 -7.62 22.54 4.60
N ASP A 120 -6.47 23.12 4.91
CA ASP A 120 -6.17 24.53 4.66
C ASP A 120 -5.58 24.78 3.27
N ARG A 121 -5.18 23.73 2.53
CA ARG A 121 -4.64 23.82 1.17
C ARG A 121 -5.64 23.30 0.15
N SER A 122 -5.84 23.99 -0.97
CA SER A 122 -6.59 23.47 -2.12
C SER A 122 -5.81 22.36 -2.85
N HIS A 123 -6.46 21.59 -3.71
CA HIS A 123 -5.75 20.63 -4.57
C HIS A 123 -4.72 21.32 -5.48
N ASN A 124 -4.99 22.55 -5.94
CA ASN A 124 -4.04 23.37 -6.69
C ASN A 124 -2.81 23.78 -5.85
N ASP A 125 -3.00 24.12 -4.57
CA ASP A 125 -1.90 24.44 -3.66
C ASP A 125 -1.01 23.21 -3.46
N ILE A 126 -1.62 22.05 -3.23
CA ILE A 126 -0.91 20.76 -3.09
C ILE A 126 -0.10 20.45 -4.35
N SER A 127 -0.72 20.54 -5.53
CA SER A 127 -0.04 20.30 -6.81
C SER A 127 1.11 21.28 -7.05
N SER A 128 0.93 22.56 -6.73
CA SER A 128 1.96 23.59 -6.89
C SER A 128 3.17 23.33 -5.97
N GLU A 129 2.92 22.92 -4.73
CA GLU A 129 3.98 22.54 -3.79
C GLU A 129 4.71 21.27 -4.24
N GLN A 130 3.97 20.26 -4.71
CA GLN A 130 4.55 19.02 -5.24
C GLN A 130 5.47 19.30 -6.43
N LEU A 131 5.04 20.13 -7.38
CA LEU A 131 5.85 20.56 -8.52
C LEU A 131 7.11 21.33 -8.08
N THR A 132 6.97 22.21 -7.09
CA THR A 132 8.09 22.97 -6.53
C THR A 132 9.12 22.03 -5.87
N LYS A 133 8.66 21.09 -5.04
CA LYS A 133 9.51 20.09 -4.40
C LYS A 133 10.21 19.23 -5.45
N LEU A 134 9.46 18.77 -6.46
CA LEU A 134 10.00 17.98 -7.56
C LEU A 134 11.10 18.73 -8.32
N LYS A 135 10.85 20.00 -8.64
CA LYS A 135 11.84 20.88 -9.28
C LYS A 135 13.12 20.96 -8.45
N ASN A 136 13.00 21.21 -7.15
CA ASN A 136 14.16 21.37 -6.26
C ASN A 136 15.00 20.10 -6.19
N VAL A 137 14.35 18.93 -6.10
CA VAL A 137 15.09 17.67 -6.03
C VAL A 137 15.77 17.36 -7.36
N LEU A 138 15.07 17.49 -8.49
CA LEU A 138 15.68 17.30 -9.82
C LEU A 138 16.86 18.26 -10.06
N SER A 139 16.73 19.52 -9.65
CA SER A 139 17.80 20.52 -9.76
C SER A 139 19.02 20.12 -8.93
N THR A 140 18.79 19.63 -7.71
CA THR A 140 19.86 19.14 -6.83
C THR A 140 20.58 17.92 -7.44
N GLU A 141 19.84 16.95 -7.97
CA GLU A 141 20.41 15.76 -8.60
C GLU A 141 21.21 16.11 -9.87
N LEU A 142 20.67 16.96 -10.75
CA LEU A 142 21.39 17.41 -11.94
C LEU A 142 22.68 18.15 -11.59
N LYS A 143 22.62 19.02 -10.57
CA LYS A 143 23.81 19.72 -10.06
C LYS A 143 24.85 18.73 -9.51
N ASN A 144 24.44 17.71 -8.77
CA ASN A 144 25.33 16.66 -8.26
C ASN A 144 25.98 15.85 -9.39
N LEU A 145 25.30 15.71 -10.53
CA LEU A 145 25.80 15.09 -11.75
C LEU A 145 26.60 16.04 -12.64
N GLY A 146 26.75 17.32 -12.27
CA GLY A 146 27.43 18.33 -13.08
C GLY A 146 26.68 18.73 -14.36
N MET A 147 25.37 18.52 -14.40
CA MET A 147 24.49 18.83 -15.53
C MET A 147 23.77 20.17 -15.36
N THR A 148 23.32 20.78 -16.46
CA THR A 148 22.55 22.02 -16.45
C THR A 148 21.07 21.77 -16.18
N GLU A 149 20.38 22.75 -15.61
CA GLU A 149 18.93 22.68 -15.34
C GLU A 149 18.05 22.90 -16.58
N GLU A 150 18.65 23.10 -17.76
CA GLU A 150 17.96 23.47 -19.02
C GLU A 150 16.92 22.43 -19.49
N GLY A 151 16.96 21.20 -18.94
CA GLY A 151 15.98 20.14 -19.21
C GLY A 151 14.84 20.00 -18.20
N ILE A 152 14.85 20.73 -17.08
CA ILE A 152 13.86 20.53 -16.00
C ILE A 152 12.49 21.11 -16.37
N ASP A 153 12.46 22.36 -16.85
CA ASP A 153 11.19 23.05 -17.12
C ASP A 153 10.32 22.37 -18.19
N PRO A 154 10.87 21.79 -19.27
CA PRO A 154 10.08 20.95 -20.19
C PRO A 154 9.50 19.70 -19.55
N ILE A 155 10.22 19.04 -18.63
CA ILE A 155 9.74 17.86 -17.89
C ILE A 155 8.61 18.26 -16.94
N LEU A 156 8.79 19.37 -16.22
CA LEU A 156 7.77 19.89 -15.31
C LEU A 156 6.54 20.42 -16.05
N GLY A 157 6.68 20.95 -17.26
CA GLY A 157 5.57 21.41 -18.08
C GLY A 157 4.60 20.30 -18.52
N LEU A 158 5.00 19.03 -18.44
CA LEU A 158 4.15 17.87 -18.74
C LEU A 158 3.27 17.42 -17.56
N LEU A 159 3.61 17.82 -16.33
CA LEU A 159 2.96 17.35 -15.09
C LEU A 159 1.64 18.06 -14.74
N PRO A 160 1.48 19.39 -14.91
CA PRO A 160 0.23 20.10 -14.62
C PRO A 160 -0.97 19.57 -15.41
N GLN A 161 -0.76 19.05 -16.62
CA GLN A 161 -1.84 18.49 -17.45
C GLN A 161 -2.45 17.22 -16.86
N GLN A 162 -1.73 16.53 -15.98
CA GLN A 162 -2.20 15.31 -15.31
C GLN A 162 -2.87 15.61 -13.96
N ALA A 163 -2.36 16.58 -13.20
CA ALA A 163 -2.90 16.95 -11.89
C ALA A 163 -4.28 17.64 -11.97
N VAL A 164 -4.48 18.54 -12.94
CA VAL A 164 -5.74 19.26 -13.15
C VAL A 164 -6.87 18.30 -13.59
N HIS A 165 -6.55 17.25 -14.34
CA HIS A 165 -7.55 16.29 -14.81
C HIS A 165 -8.06 15.36 -13.70
N ILE A 166 -7.24 15.06 -12.69
CA ILE A 166 -7.62 14.22 -11.54
C ILE A 166 -8.57 14.98 -10.60
N ASP A 167 -8.35 16.28 -10.42
CA ASP A 167 -9.16 17.13 -9.53
C ASP A 167 -10.60 17.32 -10.08
N GLU A 168 -10.72 17.67 -11.36
CA GLU A 168 -12.02 17.89 -12.01
C GLU A 168 -12.84 16.60 -12.19
N SER A 169 -12.18 15.46 -12.43
CA SER A 169 -12.85 14.19 -12.71
C SER A 169 -13.28 13.42 -11.46
N LEU A 170 -12.55 13.51 -10.35
CA LEU A 170 -12.86 12.72 -9.14
C LEU A 170 -13.76 13.43 -8.14
N PHE A 171 -13.71 14.76 -8.02
CA PHE A 171 -14.35 15.46 -6.90
C PHE A 171 -15.24 16.63 -7.30
N GLY A 172 -15.11 17.13 -8.54
CA GLY A 172 -15.88 18.28 -9.02
C GLY A 172 -15.64 19.55 -8.18
N PRO A 173 -16.22 20.69 -8.58
CA PRO A 173 -15.90 21.99 -7.98
C PRO A 173 -16.57 22.26 -6.62
N LYS A 174 -16.94 21.23 -5.84
CA LYS A 174 -17.77 21.42 -4.64
C LYS A 174 -16.94 21.41 -3.36
N GLU A 175 -16.71 22.59 -2.82
CA GLU A 175 -16.41 22.77 -1.40
C GLU A 175 -17.64 22.42 -0.56
N SER A 176 -17.72 21.14 -0.20
CA SER A 176 -18.63 20.65 0.82
C SER A 176 -17.98 20.70 2.20
N ASN A 177 -18.77 20.93 3.25
CA ASN A 177 -18.31 20.77 4.64
C ASN A 177 -18.02 19.28 5.00
N SER A 178 -18.33 18.31 4.12
CA SER A 178 -17.91 16.91 4.27
C SER A 178 -16.73 16.56 3.38
N THR A 179 -15.92 15.60 3.84
CA THR A 179 -14.77 15.08 3.08
C THR A 179 -15.24 14.20 1.93
N PRO A 180 -14.52 14.13 0.79
CA PRO A 180 -14.91 13.28 -0.33
C PRO A 180 -15.12 11.81 0.06
N ALA A 181 -14.27 11.24 0.92
CA ALA A 181 -14.48 9.87 1.41
C ALA A 181 -15.79 9.71 2.20
N LEU A 182 -16.17 10.71 3.00
CA LEU A 182 -17.43 10.68 3.76
C LEU A 182 -18.64 10.83 2.82
N GLU A 183 -18.53 11.67 1.79
CA GLU A 183 -19.57 11.83 0.77
C GLU A 183 -19.77 10.57 -0.05
N PHE A 184 -18.67 9.97 -0.48
CA PHE A 184 -18.68 8.70 -1.18
C PHE A 184 -19.42 7.63 -0.37
N LYS A 185 -19.10 7.51 0.91
CA LYS A 185 -19.81 6.59 1.82
C LYS A 185 -21.31 6.91 1.95
N LYS A 186 -21.68 8.20 2.05
CA LYS A 186 -23.09 8.63 2.11
C LYS A 186 -23.83 8.28 0.81
N ILE A 187 -23.20 8.48 -0.34
CA ILE A 187 -23.76 8.15 -1.66
C ILE A 187 -24.09 6.66 -1.74
N LEU A 188 -23.17 5.79 -1.30
CA LEU A 188 -23.41 4.34 -1.28
C LEU A 188 -24.49 3.93 -0.26
N SER A 189 -24.80 4.78 0.73
CA SER A 189 -25.84 4.55 1.74
C SER A 189 -25.67 3.23 2.50
N VAL A 190 -24.43 2.77 2.66
CA VAL A 190 -24.11 1.49 3.30
C VAL A 190 -24.05 1.63 4.81
N ASP A 191 -24.73 0.72 5.51
CA ASP A 191 -24.59 0.58 6.94
C ASP A 191 -23.26 -0.10 7.31
N ALA A 192 -22.45 0.58 8.12
CA ALA A 192 -21.12 0.10 8.48
C ALA A 192 -21.16 -1.18 9.33
N GLN A 193 -22.19 -1.39 10.15
CA GLN A 193 -22.29 -2.63 10.95
C GLN A 193 -22.58 -3.82 10.05
N LYS A 194 -23.52 -3.68 9.11
CA LYS A 194 -23.82 -4.71 8.10
C LYS A 194 -22.59 -5.02 7.25
N LEU A 195 -21.88 -3.98 6.81
CA LEU A 195 -20.67 -4.13 6.01
C LEU A 195 -19.58 -4.91 6.75
N ASN A 196 -19.34 -4.59 8.02
CA ASN A 196 -18.31 -5.24 8.85
C ASN A 196 -18.75 -6.57 9.47
N ALA A 197 -19.99 -7.00 9.24
CA ALA A 197 -20.46 -8.35 9.58
C ALA A 197 -20.09 -9.37 8.49
N ILE A 198 -19.68 -8.91 7.30
CA ILE A 198 -19.24 -9.77 6.20
C ILE A 198 -17.80 -10.22 6.46
N THR A 199 -17.63 -11.48 6.84
CA THR A 199 -16.31 -12.03 7.21
C THR A 199 -15.91 -13.30 6.45
N ASP A 200 -16.84 -13.92 5.73
CA ASP A 200 -16.69 -15.29 5.23
C ASP A 200 -16.16 -15.33 3.79
N ASN A 201 -16.78 -16.12 2.91
CA ASN A 201 -16.37 -16.24 1.50
C ASN A 201 -17.09 -15.24 0.59
N ASP A 202 -16.55 -15.00 -0.60
CA ASP A 202 -17.12 -14.07 -1.60
C ASP A 202 -17.36 -12.66 -1.01
N ILE A 203 -16.40 -12.17 -0.22
CA ILE A 203 -16.56 -10.94 0.56
C ILE A 203 -16.90 -9.75 -0.33
N ILE A 204 -16.13 -9.53 -1.41
CA ILE A 204 -16.34 -8.35 -2.28
C ILE A 204 -17.68 -8.45 -3.00
N GLU A 205 -18.09 -9.64 -3.41
CA GLU A 205 -19.40 -9.91 -4.00
C GLU A 205 -20.53 -9.59 -3.00
N GLN A 206 -20.42 -10.01 -1.74
CA GLN A 206 -21.40 -9.68 -0.70
C GLN A 206 -21.44 -8.17 -0.38
N VAL A 207 -20.28 -7.52 -0.34
CA VAL A 207 -20.15 -6.07 -0.18
C VAL A 207 -20.85 -5.35 -1.33
N TRP A 208 -20.64 -5.81 -2.56
CA TRP A 208 -21.29 -5.27 -3.75
C TRP A 208 -22.82 -5.42 -3.68
N GLU A 209 -23.33 -6.59 -3.32
CA GLU A 209 -24.78 -6.80 -3.18
C GLU A 209 -25.39 -5.91 -2.09
N LEU A 210 -24.68 -5.67 -0.98
CA LEU A 210 -25.11 -4.72 0.04
C LEU A 210 -25.24 -3.30 -0.53
N ILE A 211 -24.22 -2.83 -1.27
CA ILE A 211 -24.17 -1.51 -1.92
C ILE A 211 -25.28 -1.36 -2.95
N ARG A 212 -25.41 -2.36 -3.83
CA ARG A 212 -26.39 -2.37 -4.92
C ARG A 212 -27.82 -2.25 -4.39
N ASN A 213 -28.11 -2.94 -3.28
CA ASN A 213 -29.43 -2.92 -2.64
C ASN A 213 -29.68 -1.68 -1.77
N SER A 214 -28.63 -0.99 -1.30
CA SER A 214 -28.76 0.23 -0.49
C SER A 214 -28.80 1.51 -1.33
N SER A 215 -28.14 1.53 -2.49
CA SER A 215 -28.05 2.72 -3.34
C SER A 215 -29.36 2.98 -4.08
N LYS A 216 -30.04 4.09 -3.76
CA LYS A 216 -31.23 4.56 -4.50
C LYS A 216 -30.87 5.17 -5.86
N ASN A 217 -29.59 5.49 -6.07
CA ASN A 217 -29.02 6.05 -7.29
C ASN A 217 -27.84 5.15 -7.70
N SER A 218 -28.02 4.33 -8.73
CA SER A 218 -26.97 3.46 -9.27
C SER A 218 -26.02 4.33 -10.11
N ILE A 219 -25.01 4.92 -9.45
CA ILE A 219 -23.85 5.51 -10.13
C ILE A 219 -23.00 4.38 -10.76
N TYR A 220 -23.08 3.20 -10.17
CA TYR A 220 -22.39 1.99 -10.60
C TYR A 220 -23.40 0.93 -10.98
N SER A 221 -23.19 0.32 -12.15
CA SER A 221 -24.07 -0.71 -12.71
C SER A 221 -23.58 -2.12 -12.41
N GLU A 222 -22.26 -2.29 -12.36
CA GLU A 222 -21.60 -3.58 -12.21
C GLU A 222 -20.56 -3.56 -11.08
N ILE A 223 -20.29 -4.73 -10.51
CA ILE A 223 -19.27 -4.91 -9.47
C ILE A 223 -17.91 -4.35 -9.90
N HIS A 224 -17.56 -4.47 -11.18
CA HIS A 224 -16.29 -4.02 -11.73
C HIS A 224 -16.16 -2.51 -11.85
N ASP A 225 -17.26 -1.77 -11.78
CA ASP A 225 -17.21 -0.30 -11.76
C ASP A 225 -16.62 0.22 -10.44
N LEU A 226 -16.82 -0.52 -9.34
CA LEU A 226 -16.30 -0.19 -8.01
C LEU A 226 -15.10 -1.06 -7.59
N PHE A 227 -15.09 -2.32 -8.01
CA PHE A 227 -14.07 -3.32 -7.72
C PHE A 227 -13.47 -3.88 -9.02
N PRO A 228 -12.70 -3.08 -9.76
CA PRO A 228 -12.14 -3.50 -11.04
C PRO A 228 -11.14 -4.65 -10.87
N LYS A 229 -11.26 -5.69 -11.70
CA LYS A 229 -10.25 -6.76 -11.86
C LYS A 229 -9.27 -6.51 -13.00
N SER A 230 -9.50 -5.45 -13.77
CA SER A 230 -8.69 -5.06 -14.91
C SER A 230 -8.87 -3.58 -15.16
N GLY A 231 -7.98 -3.00 -15.95
CA GLY A 231 -7.97 -1.59 -16.28
C GLY A 231 -6.64 -1.22 -16.88
N LYS A 232 -6.44 0.07 -17.14
CA LYS A 232 -5.17 0.58 -17.65
C LYS A 232 -4.62 1.61 -16.69
N ASN A 233 -3.32 1.54 -16.44
CA ASN A 233 -2.60 2.56 -15.72
C ASN A 233 -2.70 3.87 -16.52
N PRO A 234 -3.23 4.96 -15.94
CA PRO A 234 -3.45 6.20 -16.66
C PRO A 234 -2.15 6.91 -17.04
N ILE A 235 -1.04 6.55 -16.39
CA ILE A 235 0.30 7.13 -16.64
C ILE A 235 1.00 6.37 -17.77
N THR A 236 0.99 5.04 -17.73
CA THR A 236 1.74 4.23 -18.72
C THR A 236 0.88 3.75 -19.89
N GLY A 237 -0.44 3.67 -19.71
CA GLY A 237 -1.38 3.06 -20.65
C GLY A 237 -1.41 1.53 -20.62
N ASP A 238 -0.53 0.91 -19.83
CA ASP A 238 -0.42 -0.54 -19.71
C ASP A 238 -1.55 -1.13 -18.86
N PRO A 239 -1.90 -2.42 -19.04
CA PRO A 239 -2.84 -3.10 -18.15
C PRO A 239 -2.37 -3.05 -16.70
N PHE A 240 -3.30 -2.86 -15.76
CA PHE A 240 -2.97 -2.94 -14.34
C PHE A 240 -2.40 -4.32 -13.97
N THR A 241 -1.35 -4.28 -13.17
CA THR A 241 -0.75 -5.44 -12.51
C THR A 241 -1.57 -5.88 -11.29
N ILE A 242 -1.42 -7.13 -10.86
CA ILE A 242 -2.08 -7.65 -9.64
C ILE A 242 -1.77 -6.78 -8.41
N PRO A 243 -0.52 -6.37 -8.13
CA PRO A 243 -0.23 -5.43 -7.04
C PRO A 243 -0.97 -4.09 -7.12
N GLU A 244 -1.15 -3.51 -8.32
CA GLU A 244 -1.92 -2.27 -8.49
C GLU A 244 -3.42 -2.48 -8.24
N ILE A 245 -3.98 -3.58 -8.73
CA ILE A 245 -5.38 -3.93 -8.47
C ILE A 245 -5.60 -4.16 -6.98
N ALA A 246 -4.72 -4.90 -6.31
CA ALA A 246 -4.79 -5.13 -4.87
C ALA A 246 -4.75 -3.83 -4.08
N ASN A 247 -3.84 -2.90 -4.43
CA ASN A 247 -3.77 -1.58 -3.81
C ASN A 247 -5.10 -0.80 -3.95
N ASN A 248 -5.64 -0.75 -5.18
CA ASN A 248 -6.91 -0.07 -5.45
C ASN A 248 -8.08 -0.68 -4.66
N LEU A 249 -8.17 -2.01 -4.61
CA LEU A 249 -9.20 -2.71 -3.84
C LEU A 249 -9.10 -2.41 -2.35
N MET A 250 -7.89 -2.44 -1.78
CA MET A 250 -7.64 -2.10 -0.38
C MET A 250 -8.07 -0.66 -0.07
N LEU A 251 -7.75 0.29 -0.95
CA LEU A 251 -8.17 1.68 -0.82
C LEU A 251 -9.69 1.82 -0.89
N THR A 252 -10.34 1.20 -1.88
CA THR A 252 -11.79 1.22 -2.04
C THR A 252 -12.49 0.65 -0.80
N LEU A 253 -12.05 -0.51 -0.30
CA LEU A 253 -12.60 -1.13 0.92
C LEU A 253 -12.50 -0.19 2.13
N ASN A 254 -11.37 0.52 2.29
CA ASN A 254 -11.19 1.51 3.34
C ASN A 254 -12.17 2.69 3.18
N MET A 255 -12.30 3.23 1.96
CA MET A 255 -13.18 4.36 1.65
C MET A 255 -14.66 4.06 1.91
N ILE A 256 -15.15 2.88 1.51
CA ILE A 256 -16.55 2.49 1.72
C ILE A 256 -16.85 2.12 3.18
N GLY A 257 -15.81 1.89 3.99
CA GLY A 257 -15.94 1.59 5.41
C GLY A 257 -15.94 0.12 5.78
N TYR A 258 -15.36 -0.74 4.94
CA TYR A 258 -15.07 -2.14 5.25
C TYR A 258 -13.76 -2.22 6.03
N TYR A 259 -13.87 -2.56 7.31
CA TYR A 259 -12.83 -2.52 8.33
C TYR A 259 -11.94 -1.28 8.23
N PRO A 260 -12.47 -0.04 8.29
CA PRO A 260 -11.73 1.15 7.90
C PRO A 260 -10.70 1.56 8.94
N ASP A 261 -9.65 2.22 8.47
CA ASP A 261 -8.66 2.83 9.34
C ASP A 261 -9.23 4.05 10.05
N ARG A 262 -8.61 4.39 11.18
CA ARG A 262 -9.12 5.42 12.09
C ARG A 262 -8.25 6.66 12.01
N LYS A 263 -8.90 7.83 12.17
CA LYS A 263 -8.23 9.14 12.30
C LYS A 263 -7.34 9.48 11.09
N LEU A 264 -7.77 9.10 9.88
CA LEU A 264 -7.05 9.38 8.62
C LEU A 264 -6.90 10.88 8.31
N HIS A 265 -7.62 11.78 9.00
CA HIS A 265 -7.32 13.22 8.95
C HIS A 265 -5.97 13.58 9.58
N LYS A 266 -5.36 12.69 10.39
CA LYS A 266 -4.04 12.90 11.00
C LYS A 266 -2.93 12.39 10.09
N PRO A 267 -1.90 13.19 9.75
CA PRO A 267 -0.82 12.79 8.84
C PRO A 267 -0.16 11.46 9.19
N GLN A 268 0.16 11.22 10.47
CA GLN A 268 0.85 9.99 10.88
C GLN A 268 -0.03 8.74 10.67
N GLN A 269 -1.32 8.84 10.96
CA GLN A 269 -2.27 7.73 10.80
C GLN A 269 -2.54 7.47 9.31
N PHE A 270 -2.60 8.54 8.51
CA PHE A 270 -2.74 8.42 7.07
C PHE A 270 -1.52 7.78 6.42
N THR A 271 -0.30 8.18 6.84
CA THR A 271 0.93 7.61 6.30
C THR A 271 1.04 6.11 6.61
N ALA A 272 0.65 5.68 7.81
CA ALA A 272 0.55 4.26 8.14
C ALA A 272 -0.47 3.52 7.25
N SER A 273 -1.68 4.07 7.10
CA SER A 273 -2.72 3.52 6.23
C SER A 273 -2.32 3.46 4.75
N ALA A 274 -1.56 4.44 4.26
CA ALA A 274 -1.02 4.43 2.90
C ALA A 274 0.06 3.35 2.74
N SER A 275 0.88 3.14 3.77
CA SER A 275 1.89 2.07 3.81
C SER A 275 1.25 0.69 3.67
N ASP A 276 0.15 0.44 4.38
CA ASP A 276 -0.63 -0.81 4.30
C ASP A 276 -0.99 -1.17 2.85
N LEU A 277 -1.33 -0.17 2.02
CA LEU A 277 -1.63 -0.40 0.60
C LEU A 277 -0.42 -0.97 -0.15
N GLY A 278 0.78 -0.48 0.19
CA GLY A 278 2.05 -1.02 -0.30
C GLY A 278 2.29 -2.44 0.18
N HIS A 279 2.14 -2.72 1.48
CA HIS A 279 2.31 -4.08 2.03
C HIS A 279 1.36 -5.08 1.39
N ALA A 280 0.10 -4.71 1.17
CA ALA A 280 -0.87 -5.53 0.45
C ALA A 280 -0.45 -5.80 -1.00
N ALA A 281 0.03 -4.77 -1.71
CA ALA A 281 0.49 -4.91 -3.08
C ALA A 281 1.68 -5.87 -3.19
N TRP A 282 2.70 -5.71 -2.35
CA TRP A 282 3.90 -6.56 -2.36
C TRP A 282 3.62 -7.98 -1.87
N GLY A 283 2.70 -8.12 -0.92
CA GLY A 283 2.25 -9.41 -0.41
C GLY A 283 1.71 -10.33 -1.50
N THR A 284 1.05 -9.79 -2.53
CA THR A 284 0.53 -10.58 -3.67
C THR A 284 1.61 -11.36 -4.45
N LEU A 285 2.88 -10.98 -4.31
CA LEU A 285 4.01 -11.63 -4.96
C LEU A 285 4.67 -12.72 -4.09
N CYS A 286 4.14 -12.93 -2.88
CA CYS A 286 4.72 -13.80 -1.86
C CYS A 286 3.86 -15.04 -1.63
N SER A 287 4.46 -16.06 -1.00
CA SER A 287 3.73 -17.25 -0.54
C SER A 287 2.81 -16.90 0.63
N ALA A 288 3.20 -15.94 1.47
CA ALA A 288 2.36 -15.48 2.56
C ALA A 288 2.62 -14.03 2.99
N VAL A 289 1.63 -13.44 3.64
CA VAL A 289 1.73 -12.19 4.41
C VAL A 289 1.47 -12.50 5.88
N VAL A 290 2.31 -11.95 6.76
CA VAL A 290 2.12 -12.04 8.22
C VAL A 290 1.93 -10.64 8.79
N THR A 291 0.86 -10.47 9.57
CA THR A 291 0.51 -9.17 10.17
C THR A 291 -0.34 -9.39 11.42
N ARG A 292 -0.20 -8.50 12.41
CA ARG A 292 -1.04 -8.44 13.62
C ARG A 292 -2.23 -7.48 13.52
N ASP A 293 -2.32 -6.67 12.46
CA ASP A 293 -3.43 -5.74 12.30
C ASP A 293 -4.68 -6.45 11.78
N GLY A 294 -5.66 -6.64 12.68
CA GLY A 294 -6.91 -7.31 12.36
C GLY A 294 -7.77 -6.59 11.30
N ARG A 295 -7.72 -5.27 11.19
CA ARG A 295 -8.47 -4.54 10.15
C ARG A 295 -7.81 -4.72 8.78
N PHE A 296 -6.48 -4.57 8.76
CA PHE A 296 -5.69 -4.80 7.57
C PHE A 296 -5.86 -6.23 7.05
N ARG A 297 -5.79 -7.24 7.94
CA ARG A 297 -6.03 -8.65 7.60
C ARG A 297 -7.39 -8.89 6.95
N GLN A 298 -8.47 -8.29 7.46
CA GLN A 298 -9.80 -8.46 6.86
C GLN A 298 -9.87 -7.88 5.45
N ARG A 299 -9.28 -6.70 5.22
CA ARG A 299 -9.20 -6.12 3.87
C ARG A 299 -8.31 -6.95 2.94
N LEU A 300 -7.19 -7.48 3.45
CA LEU A 300 -6.31 -8.39 2.70
C LEU A 300 -7.07 -9.64 2.25
N LYS A 301 -7.79 -10.30 3.17
CA LYS A 301 -8.59 -11.50 2.87
C LYS A 301 -9.61 -11.20 1.77
N ALA A 302 -10.38 -10.13 1.91
CA ALA A 302 -11.36 -9.73 0.90
C ALA A 302 -10.72 -9.52 -0.48
N THR A 303 -9.57 -8.83 -0.50
CA THR A 303 -8.82 -8.53 -1.73
C THR A 303 -8.25 -9.80 -2.37
N TYR A 304 -7.54 -10.63 -1.60
CA TYR A 304 -6.83 -11.79 -2.11
C TYR A 304 -7.79 -12.90 -2.54
N GLN A 305 -8.90 -13.08 -1.81
CA GLN A 305 -9.97 -13.99 -2.21
C GLN A 305 -10.61 -13.56 -3.53
N TYR A 306 -10.97 -12.27 -3.66
CA TYR A 306 -11.58 -11.75 -4.89
C TYR A 306 -10.68 -11.90 -6.12
N LEU A 307 -9.38 -11.71 -5.92
CA LEU A 307 -8.35 -11.89 -6.95
C LEU A 307 -7.91 -13.36 -7.14
N LYS A 308 -8.43 -14.28 -6.32
CA LYS A 308 -8.08 -15.72 -6.33
C LYS A 308 -6.57 -15.97 -6.22
N LEU A 309 -5.91 -15.26 -5.31
CA LEU A 309 -4.47 -15.40 -5.08
C LEU A 309 -4.17 -16.64 -4.23
N GLU A 310 -2.99 -17.22 -4.45
CA GLU A 310 -2.46 -18.36 -3.67
C GLU A 310 -1.72 -17.92 -2.38
N THR A 311 -1.57 -16.61 -2.16
CA THR A 311 -0.87 -16.06 -1.00
C THR A 311 -1.65 -16.28 0.28
N CYS A 312 -1.09 -17.00 1.25
CA CYS A 312 -1.69 -17.17 2.57
C CYS A 312 -1.62 -15.89 3.42
N ILE A 313 -2.54 -15.74 4.37
CA ILE A 313 -2.51 -14.67 5.38
C ILE A 313 -2.45 -15.33 6.76
N PHE A 314 -1.44 -14.96 7.55
CA PHE A 314 -1.27 -15.43 8.91
C PHE A 314 -1.33 -14.29 9.92
N ASP A 315 -1.94 -14.59 11.07
CA ASP A 315 -1.72 -13.87 12.32
C ASP A 315 -0.63 -14.58 13.13
N ILE A 316 -0.29 -14.04 14.29
CA ILE A 316 0.59 -14.69 15.25
C ILE A 316 -0.04 -14.77 16.64
N ASP A 317 0.23 -15.87 17.32
CA ASP A 317 0.02 -15.99 18.75
C ASP A 317 1.35 -15.79 19.49
N LEU A 318 1.37 -14.82 20.40
CA LEU A 318 2.51 -14.51 21.24
C LEU A 318 2.45 -15.15 22.65
N SER A 319 1.32 -15.77 23.02
CA SER A 319 1.11 -16.32 24.37
C SER A 319 2.04 -17.48 24.70
N ASN A 320 2.46 -18.24 23.68
CA ASN A 320 3.37 -19.39 23.78
C ASN A 320 4.69 -19.19 23.00
N GLY A 321 5.08 -17.94 22.72
CA GLY A 321 6.28 -17.62 21.92
C GLY A 321 5.92 -17.02 20.57
N PHE A 322 6.33 -17.65 19.46
CA PHE A 322 5.90 -17.24 18.11
C PHE A 322 5.28 -18.44 17.42
N GLU A 323 3.96 -18.43 17.28
CA GLU A 323 3.22 -19.45 16.52
C GLU A 323 2.38 -18.76 15.45
N LEU A 324 2.46 -19.25 14.21
CA LEU A 324 1.59 -18.78 13.13
C LEU A 324 0.18 -19.29 13.38
N VAL A 325 -0.80 -18.41 13.18
CA VAL A 325 -2.21 -18.75 13.22
C VAL A 325 -2.80 -18.46 11.84
N ASP A 326 -3.38 -19.49 11.24
CA ASP A 326 -4.06 -19.39 9.94
C ASP A 326 -5.20 -18.38 10.06
N PHE A 327 -5.07 -17.26 9.34
CA PHE A 327 -6.16 -16.30 9.22
C PHE A 327 -6.96 -16.55 7.95
N TRP A 328 -6.26 -16.75 6.84
CA TRP A 328 -6.86 -17.18 5.59
C TRP A 328 -5.84 -17.97 4.77
N VAL A 329 -6.26 -19.17 4.35
CA VAL A 329 -5.52 -20.03 3.43
C VAL A 329 -6.44 -20.25 2.22
N PRO A 330 -5.98 -20.01 0.99
CA PRO A 330 -6.77 -20.29 -0.20
C PRO A 330 -7.19 -21.76 -0.23
N GLU A 331 -8.44 -22.05 -0.60
CA GLU A 331 -8.84 -23.43 -0.88
C GLU A 331 -7.99 -23.93 -2.04
N THR A 332 -7.20 -25.00 -1.80
CA THR A 332 -6.47 -25.66 -2.88
C THR A 332 -7.49 -26.13 -3.91
N GLN A 333 -7.48 -25.51 -5.09
CA GLN A 333 -8.24 -26.04 -6.22
C GLN A 333 -7.62 -27.40 -6.54
N SER A 334 -8.30 -28.45 -6.08
CA SER A 334 -8.01 -29.81 -6.49
C SER A 334 -8.38 -29.88 -7.96
N SER A 335 -7.39 -29.67 -8.83
CA SER A 335 -7.50 -29.82 -10.28
C SER A 335 -7.76 -31.27 -10.67
#